data_AF-A0A962PZC4-F1
#
_entry.id   AF-A0A962PZC4-F1
#
_cell.length_a   1.000
_cell.length_b   1.000
_cell.length_c   1.000
_cell.angle_alpha   90.00
_cell.angle_beta   90.00
_cell.angle_gamma   90.00
#
_symmetry.space_group_name_H-M   'P 1'
#
loop_
_entity.id
_entity.type
_entity.pdbx_description
1 polymer ?
#
loop_
_entity_poly.entity_id
_entity_poly.type
_entity_poly.pdbx_seq_one_letter_code
_entity_poly.pdbx_strand_id
1 'polypeptide(L)' 'GKSAQAIRAGKETFYRQIEMPLEQAFSYATDAMLKGLLSTDAEEGTRAFLEKRSPQWGEA' A
#
# COMPACT_ATOMS: atom_id res chain seq x y z
N GLY A 1 5.52 -11.71 7.82
CA GLY A 1 4.97 -11.83 6.44
C GLY A 1 4.72 -10.45 5.87
N LYS A 2 4.08 -10.34 4.69
CA LYS A 2 3.67 -9.05 4.10
C LYS A 2 2.18 -8.78 4.37
N SER A 3 1.76 -7.52 4.44
CA SER A 3 0.35 -7.15 4.54
C SER A 3 -0.43 -7.61 3.30
N ALA A 4 -1.52 -8.37 3.51
CA ALA A 4 -2.40 -8.81 2.46
C ALA A 4 -3.18 -7.65 1.83
N GLN A 5 -3.62 -6.69 2.66
CA GLN A 5 -4.28 -5.46 2.21
C GLN A 5 -3.36 -4.63 1.30
N ALA A 6 -2.11 -4.42 1.70
CA ALA A 6 -1.13 -3.66 0.92
C ALA A 6 -0.84 -4.34 -0.43
N ILE A 7 -0.71 -5.68 -0.45
CA ILE A 7 -0.53 -6.44 -1.69
C ILE A 7 -1.75 -6.28 -2.61
N ARG A 8 -2.96 -6.39 -2.07
CA ARG A 8 -4.20 -6.23 -2.83
C ARG A 8 -4.30 -4.84 -3.44
N ALA A 9 -4.12 -3.80 -2.63
CA ALA A 9 -4.18 -2.41 -3.07
C ALA A 9 -3.10 -2.08 -4.12
N GLY A 10 -1.87 -2.57 -3.93
CA GLY A 10 -0.79 -2.37 -4.89
C GLY A 10 -1.07 -3.03 -6.24
N LYS A 11 -1.61 -4.25 -6.24
CA LYS A 11 -2.01 -4.93 -7.49
C LYS A 11 -3.15 -4.22 -8.19
N GLU A 12 -4.19 -3.83 -7.47
CA GLU A 12 -5.31 -3.06 -8.02
C GLU A 12 -4.84 -1.75 -8.65
N THR A 13 -3.94 -1.03 -7.96
CA THR A 13 -3.35 0.20 -8.46
C THR A 13 -2.55 -0.05 -9.74
N PHE A 14 -1.71 -1.09 -9.75
CA PHE A 14 -0.90 -1.46 -10.90
C PHE A 14 -1.74 -1.82 -12.13
N TYR A 15 -2.75 -2.67 -11.98
CA TYR A 15 -3.58 -3.10 -13.10
C TYR A 15 -4.46 -1.97 -13.65
N ARG A 16 -4.83 -0.99 -12.83
CA ARG A 16 -5.56 0.19 -13.32
C ARG A 16 -4.64 1.19 -14.03
N GLN A 17 -3.46 1.48 -13.47
CA GLN A 17 -2.58 2.50 -14.04
C GLN A 17 -1.94 2.08 -15.38
N ILE A 18 -1.79 0.78 -15.65
CA ILE A 18 -1.12 0.29 -16.87
C ILE A 18 -1.86 0.65 -18.16
N GLU A 19 -3.17 0.89 -18.08
CA GLU A 19 -4.00 1.30 -19.21
C GLU A 19 -4.15 2.83 -19.33
N MET A 20 -3.56 3.59 -18.39
CA MET A 20 -3.68 5.05 -18.33
C MET A 20 -2.55 5.76 -19.10
N PRO A 21 -2.80 6.97 -19.66
CA PRO A 21 -1.73 7.86 -20.08
C PRO A 21 -0.78 8.18 -18.91
N LEU A 22 0.51 8.39 -19.21
CA LEU A 22 1.56 8.52 -18.21
C LEU A 22 1.26 9.54 -17.10
N GLU A 23 0.78 10.73 -17.46
CA GLU A 23 0.44 11.78 -16.50
C GLU A 23 -0.67 11.35 -15.54
N GLN A 24 -1.72 10.69 -16.06
CA GLN A 24 -2.82 10.17 -15.26
C GLN A 24 -2.37 9.01 -14.38
N ALA A 25 -1.53 8.11 -14.91
CA ALA A 25 -0.96 7.00 -14.16
C ALA A 25 -0.17 7.51 -12.95
N PHE A 26 0.66 8.54 -13.13
CA PHE A 26 1.41 9.16 -12.02
C PHE A 26 0.50 9.77 -10.96
N SER A 27 -0.52 10.55 -11.37
CA SER A 27 -1.48 11.12 -10.42
C SER A 27 -2.20 10.02 -9.64
N TYR A 28 -2.71 9.01 -10.34
CA TYR A 28 -3.45 7.90 -9.76
C TYR A 28 -2.60 7.07 -8.79
N ALA A 29 -1.35 6.75 -9.18
CA ALA A 29 -0.42 6.01 -8.34
C ALA A 29 -0.02 6.79 -7.08
N THR A 30 0.18 8.11 -7.21
CA THR A 30 0.46 9.00 -6.08
C THR A 30 -0.68 8.97 -5.08
N ASP A 31 -1.92 9.14 -5.53
CA ASP A 31 -3.09 9.12 -4.65
C ASP A 31 -3.27 7.76 -3.96
N ALA A 32 -3.06 6.67 -4.69
CA ALA A 32 -3.12 5.33 -4.12
C ALA A 32 -2.03 5.09 -3.07
N MET A 33 -0.82 5.59 -3.31
CA MET A 33 0.29 5.51 -2.36
C MET A 33 0.00 6.32 -1.09
N LEU A 34 -0.52 7.54 -1.22
CA LEU A 34 -0.91 8.38 -0.09
C LEU A 34 -1.97 7.71 0.77
N LYS A 35 -2.99 7.09 0.16
CA LYS A 35 -4.00 6.29 0.88
C LYS A 35 -3.36 5.10 1.60
N GLY A 36 -2.42 4.41 0.96
CA GLY A 36 -1.70 3.29 1.56
C GLY A 36 -0.89 3.71 2.79
N LEU A 37 -0.24 4.88 2.76
CA LEU A 37 0.53 5.41 3.89
C LEU A 37 -0.34 5.73 5.12
N LEU A 38 -1.61 6.03 4.93
CA LEU A 38 -2.58 6.30 5.99
C LEU A 38 -3.32 5.04 6.47
N SER A 39 -2.93 3.86 6.00
CA SER A 39 -3.56 2.60 6.40
C SER A 39 -3.06 2.11 7.76
N THR A 40 -3.92 1.39 8.48
CA THR A 40 -3.56 0.74 9.76
C THR A 40 -2.36 -0.20 9.59
N ASP A 41 -2.29 -0.92 8.46
CA ASP A 41 -1.16 -1.80 8.17
C ASP A 41 0.14 -1.00 7.91
N ALA A 42 0.08 0.22 7.34
CA ALA A 42 1.27 1.06 7.22
C ALA A 42 1.76 1.56 8.59
N GLU A 43 0.84 1.96 9.48
CA GLU A 43 1.17 2.35 10.85
C GLU A 43 1.80 1.19 11.63
N GLU A 44 1.20 -0.01 11.55
CA GLU A 44 1.69 -1.21 12.20
C GLU A 44 3.04 -1.66 11.64
N GLY A 45 3.23 -1.62 10.32
CA GLY A 45 4.50 -1.94 9.69
C GLY A 45 5.61 -1.00 10.17
N THR A 46 5.32 0.29 10.27
CA THR A 46 6.25 1.30 10.80
C THR A 46 6.58 1.03 12.26
N ARG A 47 5.56 0.77 13.10
CA ARG A 47 5.73 0.48 14.52
C ARG A 47 6.53 -0.81 14.76
N ALA A 48 6.17 -1.89 14.10
CA ALA A 48 6.84 -3.18 14.21
C ALA A 48 8.31 -3.09 13.78
N PHE A 49 8.61 -2.29 12.76
CA PHE A 49 9.98 -2.02 12.33
C PHE A 49 10.79 -1.28 13.41
N LEU A 50 10.23 -0.20 13.98
CA LEU A 50 10.88 0.56 15.06
C LEU A 50 11.09 -0.29 16.33
N GLU A 51 10.13 -1.16 16.65
CA GLU A 51 10.16 -2.06 17.81
C GLU A 51 10.93 -3.36 17.56
N LYS A 52 11.47 -3.59 16.36
CA LYS A 52 12.22 -4.79 15.95
C LYS A 52 11.46 -6.11 16.20
N ARG A 53 10.14 -6.09 16.00
CA ARG A 53 9.28 -7.27 16.12
C ARG A 53 8.65 -7.63 14.76
N SER A 54 8.03 -8.80 14.70
CA SER A 54 7.19 -9.14 13.55
C SER A 54 5.91 -8.29 13.56
N PRO A 55 5.47 -7.78 12.40
CA PRO A 55 4.22 -7.04 12.28
C PRO A 55 3.01 -7.96 12.39
N GLN A 56 1.92 -7.43 12.95
CA GLN A 56 0.61 -8.08 13.06
C GLN A 56 -0.36 -7.43 12.07
N TRP A 57 -0.45 -7.98 10.87
CA TRP A 57 -1.31 -7.44 9.82
C TRP A 57 -2.81 -7.67 10.10
N GLY A 58 -3.64 -6.72 9.68
CA GLY A 58 -5.10 -6.89 9.69
C GLY A 58 -5.60 -7.95 8.70
N GLU A 59 -6.87 -8.31 8.79
CA GLU A 59 -7.54 -9.18 7.82
C GLU A 59 -7.64 -8.50 6.44
N ALA A 60 -7.66 -9.29 5.37
CA ALA A 60 -7.60 -8.81 3.98
C ALA A 60 -8.97 -8.42 3.40
#